data_AF-A0A4Q3XVE4-F1
#
_entry.id   AF-A0A4Q3XVE4-F1
#
_cell.length_a   1.000
_cell.length_b   1.000
_cell.length_c   1.000
_cell.angle_alpha   90.00
_cell.angle_beta   90.00
_cell.angle_gamma   90.00
#
_symmetry.space_group_name_H-M   'P 1'
#
loop_
_entity.id
_entity.type
_entity.pdbx_description
1 polymer ?
#
loop_
_entity_poly.entity_id
_entity_poly.type
_entity_poly.pdbx_seq_one_letter_code
_entity_poly.pdbx_strand_id
1 'polypeptide(L)'
;MIPSAFVFLPVIPLTTNGKTDTKALPKPSETAAARTAEAPTNAEESMLVDIWKDVLRVENVGLHDNVFEMGAHSLLLVSVHSRLRQSLGKDVPLVKLFQYPSISLLARFLRQEEAGTPASGGAQERGSRQREALARQKMLRRR
;
A
#
# COMPACT_ATOMS: atom_id res chain seq x y z
N MET A 1 -2.04 13.14 6.72
CA MET A 1 -0.66 13.65 6.62
C MET A 1 0.06 13.28 7.89
N ILE A 2 1.16 12.53 7.79
CA ILE A 2 2.04 12.18 8.92
C ILE A 2 3.45 12.64 8.52
N PRO A 3 4.17 13.40 9.37
CA PRO A 3 5.54 13.82 9.09
C PRO A 3 6.49 12.60 9.01
N SER A 4 7.41 12.62 8.04
CA SER A 4 8.42 11.56 7.88
C SER A 4 9.53 11.60 8.92
N ALA A 5 9.70 12.73 9.62
CA ALA A 5 10.68 12.87 10.68
C ALA A 5 10.25 13.90 11.73
N PHE A 6 10.67 13.67 12.96
CA PHE A 6 10.55 14.61 14.07
C PHE A 6 11.95 14.94 14.59
N VAL A 7 12.24 16.23 14.76
CA VAL A 7 13.52 16.70 15.31
C VAL A 7 13.23 17.48 16.57
N PHE A 8 13.75 16.99 17.70
CA PHE A 8 13.59 17.70 18.97
C PHE A 8 14.55 18.88 19.04
N LEU A 9 14.00 20.06 19.36
CA LEU A 9 14.74 21.31 19.45
C LEU A 9 14.55 21.90 20.84
N PRO A 10 15.62 22.28 21.55
CA PRO A 10 15.49 22.99 22.82
C PRO A 10 14.94 24.40 22.63
N VAL A 11 15.20 25.03 21.47
CA VAL A 11 14.70 26.36 21.12
C VAL A 11 14.52 26.49 19.61
N ILE A 12 13.51 27.24 19.17
CA ILE A 12 13.28 27.54 17.75
C ILE A 12 14.19 28.71 17.33
N PRO A 13 15.08 28.55 16.33
CA PRO A 13 15.91 29.65 15.86
C PRO A 13 15.06 30.71 15.17
N LEU A 14 15.32 31.98 15.50
CA LEU A 14 14.61 33.13 14.94
C LEU A 14 15.58 34.01 14.16
N THR A 15 15.10 34.58 13.06
CA THR A 15 15.74 35.68 12.31
C THR A 15 15.75 36.96 13.14
N THR A 16 16.53 37.96 12.73
CA THR A 16 16.55 39.30 13.36
C THR A 16 15.17 39.96 13.48
N ASN A 17 14.24 39.59 12.58
CA ASN A 17 12.87 40.09 12.58
C ASN A 17 11.90 39.23 13.44
N GLY A 18 12.40 38.29 14.24
CA GLY A 18 11.60 37.44 15.13
C GLY A 18 10.83 36.30 14.43
N LYS A 19 11.01 36.10 13.12
CA LYS A 19 10.42 34.97 12.37
C LYS A 19 11.31 33.73 12.49
N THR A 20 10.74 32.52 12.45
CA THR A 20 11.50 31.26 12.40
C THR A 20 12.52 31.27 11.26
N ASP A 21 13.78 31.00 11.58
CA ASP A 21 14.84 30.84 10.60
C ASP A 21 14.88 29.38 10.13
N THR A 22 14.20 29.11 9.01
CA THR A 22 14.12 27.77 8.42
C THR A 22 15.46 27.25 7.91
N LYS A 23 16.43 28.11 7.65
CA LYS A 23 17.78 27.72 7.19
C LYS A 23 18.67 27.29 8.36
N ALA A 24 18.41 27.84 9.55
CA ALA A 24 19.12 27.48 10.78
C ALA A 24 18.55 26.22 11.45
N LEU A 25 17.41 25.69 10.99
CA LEU A 25 16.87 24.42 11.49
C LEU A 25 17.81 23.27 11.15
N PRO A 26 18.14 22.39 12.11
CA PRO A 26 18.92 21.20 11.83
C PRO A 26 18.16 20.30 10.87
N LYS A 27 18.91 19.72 9.93
CA LYS A 27 18.34 18.72 9.02
C LYS A 27 17.94 17.49 9.85
N PRO A 28 16.78 16.86 9.57
CA PRO A 28 16.46 15.57 10.15
C PRO A 28 17.59 14.58 9.84
N SER A 29 18.11 13.90 10.86
CA SER A 29 19.19 12.95 10.65
C SER A 29 18.70 11.77 9.79
N GLU A 30 19.38 11.51 8.67
CA GLU A 30 19.12 10.34 7.83
C GLU A 30 19.35 9.02 8.59
N THR A 31 20.14 9.04 9.67
CA THR A 31 20.44 7.85 10.47
C THR A 31 19.25 7.29 11.25
N ALA A 32 18.17 8.05 11.44
CA ALA A 32 16.93 7.47 11.97
C ALA A 32 16.26 6.51 10.96
N ALA A 33 16.63 6.58 9.67
CA ALA A 33 16.10 5.76 8.59
C ALA A 33 16.97 4.52 8.28
N ALA A 34 18.17 4.39 8.87
CA ALA A 34 19.00 3.19 8.74
C ALA A 34 18.51 2.07 9.66
N ARG A 35 17.21 1.73 9.58
CA ARG A 35 16.74 0.44 10.08
C ARG A 35 17.26 -0.59 9.10
N THR A 36 18.06 -1.53 9.57
CA THR A 36 18.41 -2.72 8.80
C THR A 36 17.11 -3.41 8.41
N ALA A 37 16.76 -3.36 7.13
CA ALA A 37 15.60 -4.07 6.62
C ALA A 37 15.82 -5.56 6.86
N GLU A 38 14.91 -6.18 7.61
CA GLU A 38 14.90 -7.63 7.80
C GLU A 38 14.78 -8.33 6.44
N ALA A 39 15.56 -9.39 6.25
CA ALA A 39 15.55 -10.13 5.00
C ALA A 39 14.21 -10.86 4.84
N PRO A 40 13.61 -10.85 3.63
CA PRO A 40 12.39 -11.61 3.36
C PRO A 40 12.63 -13.11 3.59
N THR A 41 11.67 -13.76 4.23
CA THR A 41 11.74 -15.18 4.61
C THR A 41 11.03 -16.10 3.63
N ASN A 42 10.23 -15.54 2.72
CA ASN A 42 9.41 -16.28 1.77
C ASN A 42 9.25 -15.54 0.43
N ALA A 43 8.72 -16.25 -0.56
CA ALA A 43 8.60 -15.76 -1.93
C ALA A 43 7.62 -14.57 -2.04
N GLU A 44 6.52 -14.60 -1.26
CA GLU A 44 5.54 -13.52 -1.24
C GLU A 44 6.14 -12.24 -0.65
N GLU A 45 6.90 -12.34 0.44
CA GLU A 45 7.63 -11.22 1.02
C GLU A 45 8.65 -10.65 0.04
N SER A 46 9.46 -11.48 -0.63
CA SER A 46 10.45 -11.01 -1.59
C SER A 46 9.81 -10.22 -2.74
N MET A 47 8.77 -10.78 -3.36
CA MET A 47 8.01 -10.10 -4.41
C MET A 47 7.43 -8.77 -3.93
N LEU A 48 6.85 -8.75 -2.73
CA LEU A 48 6.29 -7.51 -2.17
C LEU A 48 7.39 -6.48 -1.92
N VAL A 49 8.53 -6.87 -1.33
CA VAL A 49 9.68 -5.98 -1.14
C VAL A 49 10.08 -5.32 -2.45
N ASP A 50 10.21 -6.09 -3.52
CA ASP A 50 10.60 -5.57 -4.84
C ASP A 50 9.57 -4.56 -5.38
N ILE A 51 8.27 -4.90 -5.31
CA ILE A 51 7.20 -4.00 -5.75
C ILE A 51 7.20 -2.70 -4.95
N TRP A 52 7.39 -2.77 -3.63
CA TRP A 52 7.39 -1.60 -2.77
C TRP A 52 8.60 -0.71 -2.99
N LYS A 53 9.81 -1.27 -3.10
CA LYS A 53 11.04 -0.51 -3.43
C LYS A 53 10.88 0.25 -4.74
N ASP A 54 10.35 -0.42 -5.77
CA ASP A 54 10.10 0.17 -7.08
C ASP A 54 9.12 1.33 -7.05
N VAL A 55 8.03 1.18 -6.30
CA VAL A 55 6.95 2.18 -6.27
C VAL A 55 7.31 3.35 -5.35
N LEU A 56 7.90 3.08 -4.19
CA LEU A 56 8.31 4.11 -3.22
C LEU A 56 9.63 4.79 -3.58
N ARG A 57 10.42 4.22 -4.52
CA ARG A 57 11.75 4.71 -4.92
C ARG A 57 12.72 4.80 -3.73
N VAL A 58 12.70 3.76 -2.88
CA VAL A 58 13.58 3.64 -1.71
C VAL A 58 14.48 2.42 -1.85
N GLU A 59 15.68 2.48 -1.25
CA GLU A 59 16.65 1.38 -1.32
C GLU A 59 16.26 0.20 -0.42
N ASN A 60 15.68 0.47 0.74
CA ASN A 60 15.33 -0.51 1.75
C ASN A 60 13.91 -0.31 2.26
N VAL A 61 13.21 -1.43 2.46
CA VAL A 61 11.87 -1.51 3.03
C VAL A 61 11.88 -2.67 4.02
N GLY A 62 11.61 -2.42 5.29
CA GLY A 62 11.47 -3.46 6.29
C GLY A 62 10.16 -4.21 6.17
N LEU A 63 10.14 -5.49 6.58
CA LEU A 63 8.94 -6.33 6.52
C LEU A 63 7.79 -5.82 7.39
N HIS A 64 8.13 -5.10 8.45
CA HIS A 64 7.19 -4.54 9.43
C HIS A 64 6.96 -3.04 9.26
N ASP A 65 7.64 -2.39 8.32
CA ASP A 65 7.47 -0.96 8.11
C ASP A 65 6.08 -0.67 7.55
N ASN A 66 5.44 0.34 8.13
CA ASN A 66 4.17 0.83 7.65
C ASN A 66 4.40 1.67 6.39
N VAL A 67 3.84 1.23 5.27
CA VAL A 67 4.02 1.90 3.97
C VAL A 67 3.55 3.35 3.98
N PHE A 68 2.55 3.70 4.79
CA PHE A 68 2.06 5.07 4.91
C PHE A 68 3.05 5.97 5.67
N GLU A 69 3.83 5.41 6.60
CA GLU A 69 4.91 6.14 7.28
C GLU A 69 6.10 6.35 6.34
N MET A 70 6.31 5.44 5.38
CA MET A 70 7.27 5.58 4.29
C MET A 70 6.80 6.51 3.16
N GLY A 71 5.65 7.16 3.31
CA GLY A 71 5.12 8.13 2.34
C GLY A 71 4.20 7.54 1.26
N ALA A 72 3.75 6.29 1.39
CA ALA A 72 2.74 5.74 0.50
C ALA A 72 1.45 6.56 0.55
N HIS A 73 0.86 6.80 -0.61
CA HIS A 73 -0.43 7.47 -0.76
C HIS A 73 -1.30 6.73 -1.79
N SER A 74 -2.55 7.16 -1.95
CA SER A 74 -3.56 6.44 -2.74
C SER A 74 -3.11 6.11 -4.17
N LEU A 75 -2.45 7.04 -4.87
CA LEU A 75 -1.95 6.80 -6.22
C LEU A 75 -0.82 5.75 -6.27
N LEU A 76 0.05 5.73 -5.26
CA LEU A 76 1.08 4.70 -5.14
C LEU A 76 0.45 3.34 -4.87
N LEU A 77 -0.58 3.28 -4.02
CA LEU A 77 -1.33 2.05 -3.79
C LEU A 77 -2.04 1.52 -5.04
N VAL A 78 -2.57 2.40 -5.89
CA VAL A 78 -3.12 1.99 -7.20
C VAL A 78 -2.02 1.39 -8.09
N SER A 79 -0.82 1.95 -8.05
CA SER A 79 0.34 1.41 -8.79
C SER A 79 0.78 0.05 -8.26
N VAL A 80 0.87 -0.09 -6.93
CA VAL A 80 1.15 -1.38 -6.25
C VAL A 80 0.08 -2.40 -6.60
N HIS A 81 -1.20 -2.04 -6.51
CA HIS A 81 -2.32 -2.91 -6.86
C HIS A 81 -2.22 -3.45 -8.29
N SER A 82 -1.92 -2.57 -9.25
CA SER A 82 -1.73 -2.97 -10.66
C SER A 82 -0.58 -3.97 -10.83
N ARG A 83 0.56 -3.73 -10.16
CA ARG A 83 1.73 -4.62 -10.21
C ARG A 83 1.46 -5.95 -9.53
N LEU A 84 0.84 -5.92 -8.36
CA LEU A 84 0.47 -7.11 -7.59
C LEU A 84 -0.47 -8.02 -8.39
N ARG A 85 -1.45 -7.44 -9.09
CA ARG A 85 -2.35 -8.18 -9.98
C ARG A 85 -1.60 -8.84 -11.14
N GLN A 86 -0.58 -8.19 -11.70
CA GLN A 86 0.27 -8.76 -12.76
C GLN A 86 1.14 -9.89 -12.23
N SER A 87 1.76 -9.72 -11.06
CA SER A 87 2.66 -10.73 -10.47
C SER A 87 1.92 -11.96 -9.95
N LEU A 88 0.76 -11.80 -9.34
CA LEU A 88 -0.02 -12.91 -8.76
C LEU A 88 -1.03 -13.54 -9.73
N GLY A 89 -1.40 -12.85 -10.81
CA GLY A 89 -2.46 -13.29 -11.73
C GLY A 89 -3.88 -13.28 -11.13
N LYS A 90 -4.04 -12.80 -9.90
CA LYS A 90 -5.33 -12.64 -9.19
C LYS A 90 -5.54 -11.21 -8.71
N ASP A 91 -6.80 -10.82 -8.57
CA ASP A 91 -7.16 -9.49 -8.08
C ASP A 91 -7.16 -9.48 -6.55
N VAL A 92 -6.36 -8.58 -5.97
CA VAL A 92 -6.28 -8.39 -4.52
C VAL A 92 -7.03 -7.10 -4.22
N PRO A 93 -8.18 -7.12 -3.52
CA PRO A 93 -8.99 -5.92 -3.34
C PRO A 93 -8.16 -4.75 -2.77
N LEU A 94 -8.24 -3.57 -3.39
CA LEU A 94 -7.46 -2.39 -2.98
C LEU A 94 -7.62 -2.07 -1.49
N VAL A 95 -8.80 -2.29 -0.92
CA VAL A 95 -9.07 -2.12 0.52
C VAL A 95 -8.13 -2.96 1.40
N LYS A 96 -7.69 -4.12 0.94
CA LYS A 96 -6.76 -5.01 1.67
C LYS A 96 -5.36 -4.41 1.78
N LEU A 97 -4.92 -3.63 0.78
CA LEU A 97 -3.65 -2.89 0.85
C LEU A 97 -3.68 -1.80 1.93
N PHE A 98 -4.85 -1.24 2.24
CA PHE A 98 -5.02 -0.32 3.37
C PHE A 98 -5.12 -1.04 4.72
N GLN A 99 -5.77 -2.22 4.75
CA GLN A 99 -5.93 -3.02 5.98
C GLN A 99 -4.62 -3.67 6.45
N TYR A 100 -3.73 -4.00 5.51
CA TYR A 100 -2.46 -4.67 5.76
C TYR A 100 -1.31 -3.80 5.25
N PRO A 101 -0.95 -2.73 5.99
CA PRO A 101 -0.03 -1.70 5.52
C PRO A 101 1.46 -2.08 5.62
N SER A 102 1.79 -3.30 6.01
CA SER A 102 3.16 -3.80 6.03
C SER A 102 3.29 -5.05 5.16
N ILE A 103 4.50 -5.32 4.68
CA ILE A 103 4.80 -6.47 3.82
C ILE A 103 4.44 -7.78 4.52
N SER A 104 4.86 -7.94 5.78
CA SER A 104 4.57 -9.13 6.61
C SER A 104 3.07 -9.39 6.74
N LEU A 105 2.26 -8.35 6.99
CA LEU A 105 0.81 -8.49 7.12
C LEU A 105 0.16 -8.87 5.79
N LEU A 106 0.57 -8.23 4.70
CA LEU A 106 0.03 -8.49 3.37
C LEU A 106 0.42 -9.88 2.86
N ALA A 107 1.68 -10.29 3.02
CA ALA A 107 2.15 -11.63 2.67
C ALA A 107 1.35 -12.71 3.43
N ARG A 108 1.14 -12.51 4.74
CA ARG A 108 0.31 -13.43 5.54
C ARG A 108 -1.12 -13.52 5.02
N PHE A 109 -1.73 -12.39 4.66
CA PHE A 109 -3.08 -12.37 4.08
C PHE A 109 -3.13 -13.14 2.74
N LEU A 110 -2.16 -12.90 1.84
CA LEU A 110 -2.09 -13.58 0.54
C LEU A 110 -1.99 -15.11 0.69
N ARG A 111 -1.18 -15.58 1.65
CA ARG A 111 -1.04 -17.01 1.94
C ARG A 111 -2.30 -17.63 2.53
N GLN A 112 -3.01 -16.90 3.39
CA GLN A 112 -4.28 -17.37 3.96
C GLN A 112 -5.37 -17.50 2.91
N GLU A 113 -5.44 -16.58 1.94
CA GLU A 113 -6.37 -16.68 0.81
C GLU A 113 -6.04 -17.89 -0.08
N GLU A 114 -4.76 -18.23 -0.26
CA GLU A 114 -4.35 -19.43 -1.01
C GLU A 114 -4.73 -20.72 -0.29
N ALA A 115 -4.51 -20.78 1.03
CA ALA A 115 -4.90 -21.93 1.84
C ALA A 115 -6.44 -22.07 1.98
N GLY A 116 -7.17 -20.96 1.85
CA GLY A 116 -8.62 -20.88 2.03
C GLY A 116 -9.45 -21.00 0.75
N THR A 117 -8.83 -21.15 -0.43
CA THR A 117 -9.56 -21.26 -1.71
C THR A 117 -9.69 -22.71 -2.19
N PRO A 118 -10.75 -23.46 -1.83
CA PRO A 118 -11.32 -24.40 -2.79
C PRO A 118 -12.08 -23.58 -3.83
N ALA A 119 -11.72 -23.74 -5.10
CA ALA A 119 -12.37 -23.24 -6.32
C ALA A 119 -13.67 -22.43 -6.11
N SER A 120 -13.61 -21.10 -6.20
CA SER A 120 -14.80 -20.25 -6.31
C SER A 120 -14.64 -19.25 -7.45
N GLY A 121 -15.17 -19.62 -8.61
CA GLY A 121 -15.42 -18.76 -9.77
C GLY A 121 -16.58 -17.76 -9.57
N GLY A 122 -16.63 -17.07 -8.43
CA GLY A 122 -17.78 -16.26 -8.02
C GLY A 122 -17.86 -14.83 -8.57
N ALA A 123 -16.82 -14.33 -9.25
CA ALA A 123 -16.82 -12.96 -9.75
C ALA A 123 -17.48 -12.82 -11.14
N GLN A 124 -17.45 -13.88 -11.97
CA GLN A 124 -17.94 -13.80 -13.35
C GLN A 124 -19.46 -14.06 -13.48
N GLU A 125 -20.09 -14.78 -12.55
CA GLU A 125 -21.55 -15.05 -12.57
C GLU A 125 -22.43 -13.88 -12.12
N ARG A 126 -21.91 -12.94 -11.32
CA ARG A 126 -22.72 -11.81 -10.82
C ARG A 126 -23.07 -10.81 -11.94
N GLY A 127 -22.16 -10.61 -12.88
CA GLY A 127 -22.37 -9.71 -14.03
C GLY A 127 -23.35 -10.25 -15.08
N SER A 128 -23.38 -11.57 -15.29
CA SER A 128 -24.27 -12.22 -16.26
C SER A 128 -25.72 -12.28 -15.77
N ARG A 129 -25.95 -12.66 -14.51
CA ARG A 129 -27.30 -12.73 -13.92
C ARG A 129 -27.98 -11.36 -13.85
N GLN A 130 -27.22 -10.31 -13.57
CA GLN A 130 -27.76 -8.94 -13.50
C GLN A 130 -28.10 -8.36 -14.87
N ARG A 131 -27.40 -8.79 -15.94
CA ARG A 131 -27.71 -8.43 -17.33
C ARG A 131 -28.94 -9.16 -17.87
N GLU A 132 -29.12 -10.44 -17.56
CA GLU A 132 -30.31 -11.19 -17.96
C GLU A 132 -31.58 -10.71 -17.24
N ALA A 133 -31.50 -10.36 -15.96
CA ALA A 133 -32.62 -9.81 -15.21
C ALA A 133 -33.09 -8.46 -15.79
N LEU A 134 -32.15 -7.59 -16.20
CA LEU A 134 -32.47 -6.30 -16.82
C LEU A 134 -33.10 -6.46 -18.22
N ALA A 135 -32.69 -7.48 -18.97
CA ALA A 135 -33.24 -7.78 -20.29
C ALA A 135 -34.69 -8.30 -20.21
N ARG A 136 -35.00 -9.18 -19.23
CA ARG A 136 -36.36 -9.67 -19.00
C ARG A 136 -37.32 -8.55 -18.57
N GLN A 137 -36.85 -7.62 -17.74
CA GLN A 137 -37.68 -6.50 -17.27
C GLN A 137 -38.07 -5.52 -18.39
N LYS A 138 -37.22 -5.35 -19.40
CA LYS A 138 -37.52 -4.49 -20.57
C LYS A 138 -38.51 -5.12 -21.56
N MET A 139 -38.65 -6.45 -21.60
CA MET A 139 -39.58 -7.13 -22.51
C MET A 139 -41.04 -7.08 -22.05
N LEU A 140 -41.29 -6.99 -20.74
CA LEU A 140 -42.66 -7.04 -20.18
C LEU A 140 -43.41 -5.70 -20.21
N ARG A 141 -42.72 -4.59 -20.51
CA ARG A 141 -43.30 -3.23 -20.55
C ARG A 141 -43.68 -2.74 -21.95
N ARG A 142 -43.69 -3.63 -22.95
CA ARG A 142 -43.92 -3.29 -24.37
C ARG A 142 -45.17 -3.94 -24.98
N ARG A 143 -46.10 -4.44 -24.15
CA ARG A 143 -47.43 -4.88 -24.57
C ARG A 143 -48.49 -3.98 -23.96
#